data_AF-A0A1I0DKA3-F1
#
_entry.id   AF-A0A1I0DKA3-F1
#
_cell.length_a   1.000
_cell.length_b   1.000
_cell.length_c   1.000
_cell.angle_alpha   90.00
_cell.angle_beta   90.00
_cell.angle_gamma   90.00
#
_symmetry.space_group_name_H-M   'P 1'
#
loop_
_entity.id
_entity.type
_entity.pdbx_description
1 polymer ?
#
loop_
_entity_poly.entity_id
_entity_poly.type
_entity_poly.pdbx_seq_one_letter_code
_entity_poly.pdbx_strand_id
1 'polypeptide(L)'
;MKSKLLCTLVLLLPILSVHAEPTCPLMEGTQIIIGASQEVFSSKNSGVKKEELLKQLSNNPQAEKYIPLLTEIVNEIYQLDALNPKIYAAYRTELCFAEQKYETEVKQIDFSKASPLLKACESDSNPTVCAMKVVHKISSIPESL
;
A
#
# COMPACT_ATOMS: atom_id res chain seq x y z
N MET A 1 -20.44 -64.43 10.76
CA MET A 1 -19.38 -63.49 11.23
C MET A 1 -18.49 -63.11 10.06
N LYS A 2 -18.52 -61.85 9.64
CA LYS A 2 -17.41 -61.10 9.01
C LYS A 2 -17.83 -59.63 8.92
N SER A 3 -17.10 -58.82 9.68
CA SER A 3 -17.20 -57.37 9.82
C SER A 3 -16.94 -56.63 8.50
N LYS A 4 -17.48 -55.41 8.36
CA LYS A 4 -16.71 -54.25 7.91
C LYS A 4 -17.41 -52.93 8.28
N LEU A 5 -16.83 -52.28 9.29
CA LEU A 5 -16.80 -50.84 9.49
C LEU A 5 -16.69 -50.10 8.15
N LEU A 6 -17.50 -49.05 7.95
CA LEU A 6 -17.14 -47.98 7.04
C LEU A 6 -17.28 -46.65 7.77
N CYS A 7 -16.12 -46.12 8.18
CA CYS A 7 -15.94 -44.79 8.72
C CYS A 7 -16.50 -43.75 7.74
N THR A 8 -17.53 -43.02 8.15
CA THR A 8 -17.93 -41.79 7.48
C THR A 8 -16.87 -40.74 7.80
N LEU A 9 -15.90 -40.62 6.90
CA LEU A 9 -14.80 -39.66 6.97
C LEU A 9 -15.39 -38.25 6.87
N VAL A 10 -15.40 -37.52 7.99
CA VAL A 10 -15.66 -36.08 8.01
C VAL A 10 -14.49 -35.42 7.28
N LEU A 11 -14.71 -35.05 6.02
CA LEU A 11 -13.81 -34.24 5.22
C LEU A 11 -13.75 -32.84 5.84
N LEU A 12 -12.75 -32.63 6.70
CA LEU A 12 -12.26 -31.31 7.09
C LEU A 12 -11.68 -30.64 5.83
N LEU A 13 -12.46 -29.75 5.22
CA LEU A 13 -11.92 -28.77 4.27
C LEU A 13 -10.84 -27.97 5.01
N PRO A 14 -9.59 -27.92 4.52
CA PRO A 14 -8.65 -26.94 5.01
C PRO A 14 -9.20 -25.59 4.55
N ILE A 15 -9.53 -24.72 5.51
CA ILE A 15 -9.73 -23.30 5.26
C ILE A 15 -8.39 -22.85 4.68
N LEU A 16 -8.32 -22.71 3.36
CA LEU A 16 -7.23 -22.01 2.72
C LEU A 16 -7.31 -20.58 3.26
N SER A 17 -6.50 -20.28 4.26
CA SER A 17 -6.18 -18.91 4.60
C SER A 17 -5.63 -18.30 3.31
N VAL A 18 -6.47 -17.53 2.61
CA VAL A 18 -6.06 -16.57 1.61
C VAL A 18 -5.16 -15.60 2.36
N HIS A 19 -3.88 -15.92 2.41
CA HIS A 19 -2.87 -14.95 2.75
C HIS A 19 -2.82 -14.06 1.51
N ALA A 20 -3.46 -12.90 1.59
CA ALA A 20 -3.24 -11.85 0.61
C ALA A 20 -1.74 -11.62 0.56
N GLU A 21 -1.12 -11.75 -0.61
CA GLU A 21 0.28 -11.38 -0.75
C GLU A 21 0.45 -9.93 -0.29
N PRO A 22 1.51 -9.61 0.46
CA PRO A 22 1.72 -8.25 0.94
C PRO A 22 1.70 -7.30 -0.25
N THR A 23 0.85 -6.27 -0.16
CA THR A 23 0.57 -5.31 -1.23
C THR A 23 1.83 -4.65 -1.77
N CYS A 24 2.95 -4.70 -1.05
CA CYS A 24 4.19 -4.09 -1.48
C CYS A 24 5.41 -5.01 -1.25
N PRO A 25 6.17 -5.41 -2.30
CA PRO A 25 7.40 -6.19 -2.16
C PRO A 25 8.65 -5.29 -1.98
N LEU A 26 9.24 -5.17 -0.79
CA LEU A 26 10.27 -4.15 -0.44
C LEU A 26 11.39 -3.85 -1.47
N MET A 27 12.03 -4.84 -2.11
CA MET A 27 13.15 -4.59 -3.02
C MET A 27 12.73 -4.04 -4.40
N GLU A 28 11.70 -4.61 -5.02
CA GLU A 28 11.16 -4.12 -6.31
C GLU A 28 10.15 -2.98 -6.10
N GLY A 29 9.38 -3.07 -5.03
CA GLY A 29 8.27 -2.20 -4.65
C GLY A 29 8.69 -0.78 -4.33
N THR A 30 9.89 -0.55 -3.78
CA THR A 30 10.36 0.81 -3.49
C THR A 30 10.53 1.64 -4.76
N GLN A 31 11.18 1.10 -5.80
CA GLN A 31 11.36 1.81 -7.07
C GLN A 31 10.03 2.02 -7.79
N ILE A 32 9.13 1.03 -7.70
CA ILE A 32 7.79 1.12 -8.26
C ILE A 32 6.96 2.20 -7.55
N ILE A 33 7.02 2.28 -6.22
CA ILE A 33 6.35 3.34 -5.44
C ILE A 33 6.87 4.70 -5.88
N ILE A 34 8.19 4.89 -5.98
CA ILE A 34 8.78 6.17 -6.36
C ILE A 34 8.34 6.57 -7.78
N GLY A 35 8.48 5.65 -8.75
CA GLY A 35 8.10 5.89 -10.14
C GLY A 35 6.60 6.19 -10.30
N ALA A 36 5.75 5.34 -9.71
CA ALA A 36 4.30 5.51 -9.74
C ALA A 36 3.87 6.81 -9.06
N SER A 37 4.47 7.16 -7.93
CA SER A 37 4.17 8.43 -7.24
C SER A 37 4.44 9.61 -8.17
N GLN A 38 5.61 9.66 -8.81
CA GLN A 38 5.98 10.73 -9.74
C GLN A 38 5.03 10.81 -10.93
N GLU A 39 4.71 9.67 -11.55
CA GLU A 39 3.84 9.60 -12.72
C GLU A 39 2.40 10.01 -12.40
N VAL A 40 1.84 9.53 -11.29
CA VAL A 40 0.47 9.85 -10.86
C VAL A 40 0.35 11.31 -10.48
N PHE A 41 1.30 11.89 -9.75
CA PHE A 41 1.32 13.33 -9.48
C PHE A 41 1.44 14.16 -10.77
N SER A 42 2.32 13.76 -11.69
CA SER A 42 2.48 14.45 -12.99
C SER A 42 1.17 14.43 -13.80
N SER A 43 0.53 13.26 -13.88
CA SER A 43 -0.74 13.07 -14.58
C SER A 43 -1.87 13.88 -13.95
N LYS A 44 -2.01 13.82 -12.61
CA LYS A 44 -2.99 14.62 -11.87
C LYS A 44 -2.79 16.12 -12.10
N ASN A 45 -1.54 16.61 -12.02
CA ASN A 45 -1.20 18.02 -12.23
C ASN A 45 -1.44 18.46 -13.67
N SER A 46 -1.40 17.54 -14.62
CA SER A 46 -1.74 17.77 -16.03
C SER A 46 -3.24 17.68 -16.31
N GLY A 47 -4.07 17.45 -15.29
CA GLY A 47 -5.53 17.38 -15.41
C GLY A 47 -6.08 16.03 -15.86
N VAL A 48 -5.26 14.97 -15.88
CA VAL A 48 -5.73 13.61 -16.17
C VAL A 48 -6.70 13.17 -15.07
N LYS A 49 -7.81 12.54 -15.47
CA LYS A 49 -8.83 12.07 -14.51
C LYS A 49 -8.38 10.78 -13.83
N LYS A 50 -8.79 10.60 -12.58
CA LYS A 50 -8.50 9.41 -11.77
C LYS A 50 -8.91 8.13 -12.49
N GLU A 51 -10.11 8.12 -13.06
CA GLU A 51 -10.71 6.96 -13.72
C GLU A 51 -9.93 6.56 -14.97
N GLU A 52 -9.28 7.52 -15.63
CA GLU A 52 -8.46 7.27 -16.81
C GLU A 52 -7.17 6.54 -16.45
N LEU A 53 -6.48 6.98 -15.39
CA LEU A 53 -5.29 6.28 -14.88
C LEU A 53 -5.62 4.88 -14.39
N LEU A 54 -6.72 4.72 -13.63
CA LEU A 54 -7.15 3.41 -13.17
C LEU A 54 -7.44 2.47 -14.36
N LYS A 55 -8.09 2.97 -15.41
CA LYS A 55 -8.33 2.21 -16.63
C LYS A 55 -7.03 1.83 -17.35
N GLN A 56 -6.05 2.73 -17.41
CA GLN A 56 -4.74 2.43 -18.01
C GLN A 56 -3.99 1.34 -17.23
N LEU A 57 -4.01 1.40 -15.89
CA LEU A 57 -3.41 0.39 -15.01
C LEU A 57 -4.04 -1.00 -15.24
N SER A 58 -5.37 -1.10 -15.28
CA SER A 58 -6.06 -2.37 -15.50
C SER A 58 -5.76 -3.01 -16.86
N ASN A 59 -5.32 -2.21 -17.84
CA ASN A 59 -4.99 -2.67 -19.19
C ASN A 59 -3.49 -2.93 -19.40
N ASN A 60 -2.64 -2.80 -18.37
CA ASN A 60 -1.20 -3.00 -18.47
C ASN A 60 -0.79 -4.39 -17.94
N PRO A 61 -0.55 -5.39 -18.80
CA PRO A 61 -0.21 -6.74 -18.37
C PRO A 61 1.14 -6.81 -17.63
N GLN A 62 2.06 -5.88 -17.91
CA GLN A 62 3.36 -5.84 -17.25
C GLN A 62 3.26 -5.35 -15.81
N ALA A 63 2.16 -4.68 -15.46
CA ALA A 63 1.91 -4.15 -14.12
C ALA A 63 1.03 -5.08 -13.27
N GLU A 64 0.58 -6.23 -13.77
CA GLU A 64 -0.45 -7.08 -13.15
C GLU A 64 -0.17 -7.37 -11.66
N LYS A 65 1.05 -7.78 -11.34
CA LYS A 65 1.52 -8.03 -9.96
C LYS A 65 1.39 -6.81 -9.03
N TYR A 66 1.47 -5.61 -9.57
CA TYR A 66 1.49 -4.35 -8.82
C TYR A 66 0.17 -3.58 -8.89
N ILE A 67 -0.83 -4.06 -9.64
CA ILE A 67 -2.13 -3.38 -9.79
C ILE A 67 -2.73 -2.97 -8.44
N PRO A 68 -2.75 -3.82 -7.39
CA PRO A 68 -3.29 -3.41 -6.09
C PRO A 68 -2.57 -2.19 -5.50
N LEU A 69 -1.24 -2.22 -5.44
CA LEU A 69 -0.40 -1.13 -4.95
C LEU A 69 -0.58 0.16 -5.75
N LEU A 70 -0.55 0.05 -7.08
CA LEU A 70 -0.69 1.19 -7.98
C LEU A 70 -2.09 1.82 -7.87
N THR A 71 -3.12 0.98 -7.68
CA THR A 71 -4.49 1.44 -7.45
C THR A 71 -4.60 2.23 -6.14
N GLU A 72 -3.99 1.74 -5.06
CA GLU A 72 -3.93 2.47 -3.79
C GLU A 72 -3.20 3.81 -3.95
N ILE A 73 -2.05 3.83 -4.64
CA ILE A 73 -1.30 5.07 -4.92
C ILE A 73 -2.15 6.09 -5.68
N VAL A 74 -2.85 5.66 -6.73
CA VAL A 74 -3.77 6.54 -7.48
C VAL A 74 -4.89 7.04 -6.58
N ASN A 75 -5.50 6.18 -5.78
CA ASN A 75 -6.59 6.56 -4.89
C ASN A 75 -6.15 7.60 -3.87
N GLU A 76 -5.01 7.39 -3.21
CA GLU A 76 -4.45 8.29 -2.21
C GLU A 76 -4.04 9.63 -2.83
N ILE A 77 -3.25 9.63 -3.92
CA ILE A 77 -2.77 10.88 -4.53
C ILE A 77 -3.93 11.74 -5.02
N TYR A 78 -5.01 11.15 -5.56
CA TYR A 78 -6.17 11.93 -5.98
C TYR A 78 -7.01 12.48 -4.82
N GLN A 79 -6.83 12.00 -3.59
CA GLN A 79 -7.43 12.59 -2.39
C GLN A 79 -6.60 13.75 -1.82
N LEU A 80 -5.31 13.82 -2.16
CA LEU A 80 -4.44 14.89 -1.66
C LEU A 80 -4.74 16.24 -2.32
N ASP A 81 -4.44 17.32 -1.62
CA ASP A 81 -4.14 18.60 -2.28
C ASP A 81 -2.74 18.54 -2.93
N ALA A 82 -2.20 19.67 -3.38
CA ALA A 82 -0.83 19.73 -3.88
C ALA A 82 0.16 19.24 -2.80
N LEU A 83 0.93 18.20 -3.12
CA LEU A 83 1.96 17.64 -2.24
C LEU A 83 3.20 17.28 -3.08
N ASN A 84 4.38 17.47 -2.52
CA ASN A 84 5.63 17.03 -3.14
C ASN A 84 5.64 15.49 -3.32
N PRO A 85 5.83 14.97 -4.55
CA PRO A 85 5.83 13.53 -4.81
C PRO A 85 6.84 12.74 -3.98
N LYS A 86 7.99 13.35 -3.62
CA LYS A 86 9.03 12.70 -2.82
C LYS A 86 8.57 12.43 -1.38
N ILE A 87 7.76 13.32 -0.81
CA ILE A 87 7.23 13.17 0.56
C ILE A 87 6.21 12.03 0.60
N TYR A 88 5.31 12.00 -0.38
CA TYR A 88 4.37 10.89 -0.52
C TYR A 88 5.09 9.55 -0.73
N ALA A 89 6.08 9.51 -1.63
CA ALA A 89 6.85 8.30 -1.88
C ALA A 89 7.56 7.79 -0.61
N ALA A 90 8.18 8.69 0.17
CA ALA A 90 8.84 8.34 1.43
C ALA A 90 7.86 7.74 2.46
N TYR A 91 6.69 8.37 2.63
CA TYR A 91 5.61 7.83 3.45
C TYR A 91 5.17 6.45 2.98
N ARG A 92 4.93 6.29 1.68
CA ARG A 92 4.38 5.04 1.15
C ARG A 92 5.40 3.90 1.18
N THR A 93 6.68 4.21 0.99
CA THR A 93 7.78 3.25 1.19
C THR A 93 7.89 2.81 2.65
N GLU A 94 7.79 3.72 3.61
CA GLU A 94 7.79 3.34 5.03
C GLU A 94 6.54 2.53 5.41
N LEU A 95 5.39 2.88 4.85
CA LEU A 95 4.15 2.12 5.07
C LEU A 95 4.29 0.70 4.53
N CYS A 96 4.83 0.55 3.32
CA CYS A 96 5.17 -0.75 2.75
C CYS A 96 6.10 -1.57 3.66
N PHE A 97 7.14 -0.93 4.22
CA PHE A 97 8.04 -1.59 5.17
C PHE A 97 7.31 -2.04 6.44
N ALA A 98 6.47 -1.17 7.01
CA ALA A 98 5.72 -1.46 8.20
C ALA A 98 4.70 -2.60 7.98
N GLU A 99 3.98 -2.59 6.85
CA GLU A 99 3.03 -3.64 6.47
C GLU A 99 3.71 -5.01 6.37
N GLN A 100 4.92 -5.09 5.80
CA GLN A 100 5.68 -6.34 5.74
C GLN A 100 6.19 -6.80 7.11
N LYS A 101 6.65 -5.87 7.94
CA LYS A 101 7.32 -6.20 9.20
C LYS A 101 6.34 -6.53 10.32
N TYR A 102 5.15 -5.93 10.30
CA TYR A 102 4.16 -5.98 11.37
C TYR A 102 2.79 -6.49 10.86
N GLU A 103 2.79 -7.41 9.87
CA GLU A 103 1.64 -7.92 9.07
C GLU A 103 0.25 -7.92 9.74
N THR A 104 0.15 -8.27 11.03
CA THR A 104 -1.11 -8.37 11.79
C THR A 104 -1.49 -7.13 12.61
N GLU A 105 -0.56 -6.21 12.82
CA GLU A 105 -0.72 -5.00 13.64
C GLU A 105 -0.99 -3.74 12.81
N VAL A 106 -0.63 -3.75 11.53
CA VAL A 106 -0.98 -2.67 10.60
C VAL A 106 -2.44 -2.82 10.20
N LYS A 107 -3.35 -2.38 11.08
CA LYS A 107 -4.76 -2.17 10.71
C LYS A 107 -4.80 -1.21 9.53
N GLN A 108 -5.74 -1.43 8.59
CA GLN A 108 -6.01 -0.54 7.45
C GLN A 108 -5.75 0.91 7.83
N ILE A 109 -4.66 1.47 7.31
CA ILE A 109 -4.29 2.84 7.61
C ILE A 109 -5.32 3.75 6.92
N ASP A 110 -5.96 4.58 7.73
CA ASP A 110 -6.82 5.63 7.23
C ASP A 110 -5.96 6.78 6.67
N PHE A 111 -5.74 6.76 5.35
CA PHE A 111 -4.94 7.76 4.65
C PHE A 111 -5.42 9.20 4.87
N SER A 112 -6.71 9.40 5.18
CA SER A 112 -7.23 10.75 5.47
C SER A 112 -6.56 11.38 6.70
N LYS A 113 -6.04 10.55 7.63
CA LYS A 113 -5.25 11.01 8.78
C LYS A 113 -3.79 11.30 8.42
N ALA A 114 -3.25 10.62 7.40
CA ALA A 114 -1.90 10.84 6.91
C ALA A 114 -1.79 12.16 6.15
N SER A 115 -2.75 12.43 5.25
CA SER A 115 -2.73 13.58 4.33
C SER A 115 -2.33 14.92 4.95
N PRO A 116 -2.99 15.44 6.02
CA PRO A 116 -2.63 16.73 6.59
C PRO A 116 -1.24 16.73 7.25
N LEU A 117 -0.80 15.58 7.77
CA LEU A 117 0.54 15.44 8.38
C LEU A 117 1.63 15.44 7.30
N LEU A 118 1.39 14.77 6.17
CA LEU A 118 2.30 14.78 5.03
C LEU A 118 2.46 16.18 4.46
N LYS A 119 1.37 16.95 4.40
CA LYS A 119 1.43 18.35 3.99
C LYS A 119 2.30 19.20 4.94
N ALA A 120 2.15 19.00 6.25
CA ALA A 120 2.98 19.70 7.23
C ALA A 120 4.48 19.36 7.08
N CYS A 121 4.81 18.13 6.68
CA CYS A 121 6.20 17.71 6.47
C CYS A 121 6.94 18.47 5.34
N GLU A 122 6.23 19.13 4.42
CA GLU A 122 6.87 19.96 3.39
C GLU A 122 7.72 21.09 3.95
N SER A 123 7.39 21.56 5.16
CA SER A 123 8.11 22.65 5.85
C SER A 123 9.10 22.15 6.89
N ASP A 124 9.28 20.83 7.04
CA ASP A 124 10.23 20.26 7.99
C ASP A 124 11.69 20.42 7.53
N SER A 125 12.62 20.45 8.48
CA SER A 125 14.07 20.44 8.21
C SER A 125 14.55 19.18 7.48
N ASN A 126 13.84 18.05 7.65
CA ASN A 126 14.04 16.80 6.93
C ASN A 126 12.68 16.22 6.50
N PRO A 127 12.11 16.72 5.39
CA PRO A 127 10.76 16.37 4.94
C PRO A 127 10.54 14.87 4.72
N THR A 128 11.57 14.18 4.21
CA THR A 128 11.53 12.73 3.97
C THR A 128 11.41 11.95 5.28
N VAL A 129 12.25 12.26 6.27
CA VAL A 129 12.19 11.59 7.58
C VAL A 129 10.90 11.93 8.30
N CYS A 130 10.42 13.18 8.20
CA CYS A 130 9.10 13.56 8.72
C CYS A 130 7.98 12.69 8.12
N ALA A 131 7.99 12.49 6.80
CA ALA A 131 6.98 11.69 6.10
C ALA A 131 6.97 10.22 6.54
N MET A 132 8.15 9.62 6.73
CA MET A 132 8.27 8.25 7.24
C MET A 132 7.66 8.13 8.64
N LYS A 133 7.93 9.09 9.53
CA LYS A 133 7.36 9.13 10.89
C LYS A 133 5.83 9.24 10.94
N VAL A 134 5.20 9.76 9.89
CA VAL A 134 3.73 9.81 9.80
C VAL A 134 3.14 8.41 9.87
N VAL A 135 3.77 7.40 9.25
CA VAL A 135 3.31 6.00 9.29
C VAL A 135 3.17 5.52 10.72
N HIS A 136 4.22 5.67 11.53
CA HIS A 136 4.23 5.26 12.94
C HIS A 136 3.19 6.03 13.76
N LYS A 137 3.04 7.33 13.51
CA LYS A 137 2.08 8.19 14.21
C LYS A 137 0.63 7.76 13.99
N ILE A 138 0.27 7.28 12.79
CA ILE A 138 -1.12 6.94 12.45
C ILE A 138 -1.44 5.44 12.60
N SER A 139 -0.42 4.58 12.58
CA SER A 139 -0.57 3.12 12.72
C SER A 139 -0.41 2.62 14.16
N SER A 140 0.09 3.45 15.08
CA SER A 140 0.51 3.03 16.43
C SER A 140 1.66 2.02 16.45
N ILE A 141 2.35 1.82 15.31
CA ILE A 141 3.54 0.97 15.20
C ILE A 141 4.75 1.75 15.73
N PRO A 142 5.63 1.15 16.55
CA PRO A 142 6.85 1.81 17.02
C PRO A 142 7.76 2.25 15.87
N GLU A 143 8.41 3.42 16.01
CA GLU A 143 9.49 3.82 15.09
C GLU A 143 10.60 2.75 15.14
N SER A 144 11.04 2.27 13.97
CA SER A 144 12.25 1.46 13.91
C SER A 144 13.44 2.40 14.11
N LEU A 145 14.06 2.36 15.30
CA LEU A 145 15.33 3.04 15.59
C LEU A 145 16.47 2.50 14.71
#